data_AF-A0A356WF68-F1
#
_entry.id   AF-A0A356WF68-F1
#
_cell.length_a   1.000
_cell.length_b   1.000
_cell.length_c   1.000
_cell.angle_alpha   90.00
_cell.angle_beta   90.00
_cell.angle_gamma   90.00
#
_symmetry.space_group_name_H-M   'P 1'
#
loop_
_entity.id
_entity.type
_entity.pdbx_description
1 polymer ?
#
loop_
_entity_poly.entity_id
_entity_poly.type
_entity_poly.pdbx_seq_one_letter_code
_entity_poly.pdbx_strand_id
1 'polypeptide(L)' 'MITLTDKAAVKVKQLLESENATDLALRVAVRPGGCSGYSYEMFFDGEFAADDVVKTFGEV' A
#
# COMPACT_ATOMS: atom_id res chain seq x y z
N MET A 1 -13.54 0.20 -5.80
CA MET A 1 -12.62 1.33 -6.09
C MET A 1 -11.93 1.69 -4.79
N ILE A 2 -10.60 1.67 -4.74
CA ILE A 2 -9.81 2.09 -3.57
C ILE A 2 -9.47 3.58 -3.71
N THR A 3 -9.53 4.30 -2.59
CA THR A 3 -9.10 5.70 -2.44
C THR A 3 -8.10 5.79 -1.28
N LEU A 4 -7.14 6.69 -1.41
CA LEU A 4 -6.23 7.07 -0.34
C LEU A 4 -6.60 8.48 0.12
N THR A 5 -6.78 8.67 1.41
CA THR A 5 -7.03 10.02 1.97
C THR A 5 -5.73 10.81 2.00
N ASP A 6 -5.82 12.14 1.96
CA ASP A 6 -4.64 13.02 2.03
C ASP A 6 -3.78 12.73 3.27
N LYS A 7 -4.42 12.49 4.42
CA LYS A 7 -3.72 12.12 5.66
C LYS A 7 -2.96 10.80 5.53
N ALA A 8 -3.53 9.83 4.84
CA ALA A 8 -2.88 8.54 4.60
C ALA A 8 -1.72 8.67 3.61
N ALA A 9 -1.89 9.44 2.53
CA ALA A 9 -0.81 9.72 1.57
C ALA A 9 0.40 10.37 2.25
N VAL A 10 0.16 11.38 3.09
CA VAL A 10 1.23 12.01 3.90
C VAL A 10 1.92 11.00 4.82
N LYS A 11 1.15 10.13 5.49
CA LYS A 11 1.74 9.15 6.40
C LYS A 11 2.56 8.08 5.66
N VAL A 12 2.10 7.63 4.50
CA VAL A 12 2.82 6.69 3.64
C VAL A 12 4.15 7.28 3.20
N LYS A 13 4.14 8.52 2.70
CA LYS A 13 5.35 9.26 2.32
C LYS A 13 6.35 9.33 3.47
N GLN A 14 5.89 9.73 4.66
CA GLN A 14 6.74 9.82 5.85
C GLN A 14 7.39 8.49 6.23
N LEU A 15 6.67 7.37 6.10
CA LEU A 15 7.21 6.05 6.41
C LEU A 15 8.29 5.63 5.40
N LEU A 16 8.06 5.83 4.10
CA LEU A 16 9.06 5.56 3.06
C LEU A 16 10.33 6.39 3.25
N GLU A 17 10.19 7.69 3.54
CA GLU A 17 11.32 8.58 3.79
C GLU A 17 12.10 8.20 5.06
N SER A 18 11.40 7.80 6.13
CA SER A 18 12.05 7.41 7.40
C SER A 18 12.93 6.18 7.25
N GLU A 19 12.60 5.28 6.32
CA GLU A 19 13.33 4.04 6.06
C GLU A 19 14.30 4.16 4.87
N ASN A 20 14.41 5.33 4.24
CA ASN A 20 15.12 5.54 2.95
C ASN A 20 14.66 4.58 1.84
N ALA A 21 13.39 4.18 1.87
CA ALA A 21 12.80 3.17 1.00
C ALA A 21 12.05 3.81 -0.19
N THR A 22 12.71 4.73 -0.90
CA THR A 22 12.07 5.52 -1.97
C THR A 22 11.70 4.71 -3.22
N ASP A 23 12.17 3.46 -3.30
CA ASP A 23 11.89 2.49 -4.35
C ASP A 23 10.70 1.57 -4.04
N LEU A 24 10.14 1.64 -2.83
CA LEU A 24 8.98 0.83 -2.43
C LEU A 24 7.66 1.59 -2.58
N ALA A 25 6.58 0.85 -2.78
CA ALA A 25 5.22 1.35 -2.80
C ALA A 25 4.35 0.68 -1.72
N LEU A 26 3.29 1.36 -1.28
CA LEU A 26 2.29 0.74 -0.39
C LEU A 26 1.47 -0.28 -1.18
N ARG A 27 1.65 -1.56 -0.85
CA ARG A 27 0.81 -2.65 -1.36
C ARG A 27 -0.36 -2.90 -0.41
N VAL A 28 -1.54 -3.08 -1.00
CA VAL A 28 -2.75 -3.52 -0.29
C VAL A 28 -3.12 -4.91 -0.80
N ALA A 29 -3.09 -5.89 0.10
CA ALA A 29 -3.44 -7.28 -0.18
C ALA A 29 -4.66 -7.71 0.62
N VAL A 30 -5.27 -8.83 0.24
CA VAL A 30 -6.34 -9.48 0.98
C VAL A 30 -5.85 -10.84 1.45
N ARG A 31 -5.99 -11.11 2.75
CA ARG A 31 -5.59 -12.38 3.37
C ARG A 31 -6.83 -13.11 3.91
N PRO A 32 -6.93 -14.44 3.75
CA PRO A 32 -7.95 -15.23 4.42
C PRO A 32 -7.74 -15.20 5.95
N GLY A 33 -8.78 -14.80 6.68
CA GLY A 33 -8.81 -14.68 8.14
C GLY A 33 -9.49 -15.86 8.86
N GLY A 34 -9.78 -16.95 8.15
CA GLY A 34 -10.47 -18.12 8.71
C GLY A 34 -11.99 -17.93 8.81
N CYS A 35 -12.60 -18.32 9.93
CA CYS A 35 -14.06 -18.25 10.13
C CYS A 35 -14.64 -16.83 10.04
N SER A 36 -13.79 -15.80 10.15
CA SER A 36 -14.17 -14.39 10.11
C SER A 36 -14.12 -13.78 8.70
N GLY A 37 -13.78 -14.55 7.66
CA GLY A 37 -13.75 -14.10 6.27
C GLY A 37 -12.38 -13.60 5.82
N TYR A 38 -12.32 -12.39 5.26
CA TYR A 38 -11.11 -11.82 4.67
C TYR A 38 -10.69 -10.54 5.40
N SER A 39 -9.37 -10.31 5.47
CA SER A 39 -8.77 -9.10 6.06
C SER A 39 -7.88 -8.40 5.05
N TYR A 40 -7.82 -7.07 5.13
CA TYR A 40 -6.83 -6.30 4.39
C TYR A 40 -5.47 -6.36 5.09
N GLU A 41 -4.43 -6.47 4.30
CA GLU A 41 -3.05 -6.37 4.71
C GLU A 41 -2.35 -5.26 3.93
N MET A 42 -1.49 -4.50 4.61
CA MET A 42 -0.79 -3.36 4.04
C MET A 42 0.69 -3.45 4.39
N PHE A 43 1.55 -3.36 3.39
CA PHE A 43 3.00 -3.42 3.55
C PHE A 43 3.70 -2.68 2.41
N PHE A 44 5.00 -2.41 2.58
CA PHE A 44 5.82 -1.82 1.53
C PHE A 44 6.45 -2.90 0.68
N ASP A 45 6.37 -2.73 -0.63
CA ASP A 45 6.86 -3.70 -1.62
C ASP A 45 7.37 -2.97 -2.86
N GLY A 46 8.44 -3.50 -3.45
CA GLY A 46 9.06 -2.97 -4.69
C GLY A 46 8.78 -3.86 -5.91
N GLU A 47 8.25 -5.07 -5.70
CA GLU A 47 7.89 -5.97 -6.79
C GLU A 47 6.49 -5.62 -7.30
N PHE A 48 6.34 -5.45 -8.62
CA PHE A 48 5.04 -5.24 -9.27
C PHE A 48 4.72 -6.43 -10.16
N ALA A 49 3.60 -7.09 -9.88
CA ALA A 49 3.06 -8.19 -10.67
C ALA A 49 2.23 -7.67 -11.86
N ALA A 50 2.08 -8.50 -12.89
CA ALA A 50 1.38 -8.11 -14.12
C ALA A 50 -0.13 -7.84 -13.91
N ASP A 51 -0.71 -8.40 -12.85
CA ASP A 51 -2.11 -8.25 -12.46
C ASP A 51 -2.34 -7.20 -11.37
N ASP A 52 -1.30 -6.48 -10.95
CA ASP A 52 -1.44 -5.39 -10.00
C ASP A 52 -2.17 -4.19 -10.59
N VAL A 53 -3.04 -3.59 -9.77
CA VAL A 53 -3.69 -2.32 -10.08
C VAL A 53 -2.92 -1.20 -9.41
N VAL A 54 -1.99 -0.59 -10.14
CA VAL A 54 -1.19 0.53 -9.65
C VAL A 54 -1.96 1.84 -9.73
N LYS A 55 -1.93 2.62 -8.66
CA LYS A 55 -2.54 3.96 -8.57
C LYS A 55 -1.61 4.90 -7.83
N THR A 56 -1.49 6.12 -8.35
CA THR A 56 -0.74 7.21 -7.74
C THR A 56 -1.69 8.15 -7.00
N PHE A 57 -1.32 8.55 -5.79
CA PHE A 57 -2.08 9.45 -4.93
C PHE A 57 -1.17 10.57 -4.41
N GLY A 58 -1.20 11.72 -5.09
CA GLY A 58 -0.30 12.82 -4.77
C GLY A 58 1.12 12.53 -5.23
N GLU A 59 2.06 12.44 -4.29
CA GLU A 59 3.49 12.18 -4.54
C GLU A 59 3.91 10.74 -4.23
N VAL A 60 2.95 9.85 -3.91
CA VAL A 60 3.16 8.42 -3.59
C VAL A 60 2.33 7.51 -4.48
#